data_AF-A0AAD9FF75-F1
#
_entry.id   AF-A0AAD9FF75-F1
#
_cell.length_a   1.000
_cell.length_b   1.000
_cell.length_c   1.000
_cell.angle_alpha   90.00
_cell.angle_beta   90.00
_cell.angle_gamma   90.00
#
_symmetry.space_group_name_H-M   'P 1'
#
loop_
_entity.id
_entity.type
_entity.pdbx_description
1 polymer ?
#
loop_
_entity_poly.entity_id
_entity_poly.type
_entity_poly.pdbx_seq_one_letter_code
_entity_poly.pdbx_strand_id
1 'polypeptide(L)'
;MILGDSAYTLQRWLIKPFQDNGRLTPQQRVYNYKTNRARVVVENAFGRLKGRWRCLMKRNDCRIDKIRTQVAACCVLHNLCESNGDEYRDEWTALPATQLDDAPSIGEAGGQDTRTALMRHLNSV
;
A
#
# COMPACT_ATOMS: atom_id res chain seq x y z
N MET A 1 12.67 -7.63 0.41
CA MET A 1 11.38 -8.05 1.00
C MET A 1 10.35 -6.97 0.73
N ILE A 2 9.14 -7.33 0.33
CA ILE A 2 8.07 -6.41 -0.08
C ILE A 2 6.88 -6.57 0.88
N LEU A 3 6.16 -5.48 1.15
CA LEU A 3 4.94 -5.49 1.93
C LEU A 3 3.72 -5.53 1.00
N GLY A 4 2.87 -6.54 1.16
CA GLY A 4 1.62 -6.72 0.45
C GLY A 4 0.40 -6.57 1.36
N ASP A 5 -0.76 -6.36 0.74
CA ASP A 5 -2.06 -6.34 1.40
C ASP A 5 -2.65 -7.77 1.57
N SER A 6 -3.92 -7.83 2.01
CA SER A 6 -4.67 -9.06 2.19
C SER A 6 -5.03 -9.79 0.88
N ALA A 7 -4.99 -9.14 -0.28
CA ALA A 7 -5.30 -9.73 -1.57
C ALA A 7 -4.16 -10.62 -2.10
N TYR A 8 -2.90 -10.29 -1.77
CA TYR A 8 -1.77 -11.06 -2.26
C TYR A 8 -1.54 -12.36 -1.48
N THR A 9 -1.01 -13.38 -2.15
CA THR A 9 -0.54 -14.60 -1.50
C THR A 9 0.77 -14.35 -0.75
N LEU A 10 0.91 -14.87 0.47
CA LEU A 10 2.16 -14.79 1.22
C LEU A 10 3.27 -15.53 0.46
N GLN A 11 4.44 -14.90 0.28
CA GLN A 11 5.61 -15.49 -0.37
C GLN A 11 6.85 -15.28 0.51
N ARG A 12 7.93 -16.02 0.24
CA ARG A 12 9.25 -15.81 0.89
C ARG A 12 9.77 -14.36 0.78
N TRP A 13 9.38 -13.66 -0.29
CA TRP A 13 9.77 -12.27 -0.55
C TRP A 13 8.64 -11.26 -0.33
N LEU A 14 7.38 -11.72 -0.13
CA LEU A 14 6.18 -10.89 0.01
C LEU A 14 5.49 -11.18 1.33
N ILE A 15 5.39 -10.16 2.16
CA ILE A 15 4.88 -10.27 3.52
C ILE A 15 3.56 -9.54 3.62
N LYS A 16 2.60 -10.12 4.34
CA LYS A 16 1.28 -9.54 4.58
C LYS A 16 0.86 -9.68 6.05
N PRO A 17 -0.06 -8.83 6.53
CA PRO A 17 -0.67 -9.00 7.84
C PRO A 17 -1.36 -10.37 7.97
N PHE A 18 -1.47 -10.86 9.20
CA PHE A 18 -2.32 -12.01 9.51
C PHE A 18 -3.78 -11.63 9.27
N GLN A 19 -4.56 -12.56 8.70
CA GLN A 19 -6.00 -12.36 8.54
C GLN A 19 -6.68 -12.32 9.91
N ASP A 20 -7.50 -11.30 10.16
CA ASP A 20 -8.24 -11.19 11.40
C ASP A 20 -9.56 -11.96 11.30
N ASN A 21 -9.56 -13.19 11.81
CA ASN A 21 -10.75 -14.03 11.96
C ASN A 21 -11.27 -14.01 13.41
N GLY A 22 -10.92 -12.98 14.18
CA GLY A 22 -11.25 -12.85 15.60
C GLY A 22 -10.36 -13.67 16.54
N ARG A 23 -9.40 -14.44 16.02
CA ARG A 23 -8.52 -15.34 16.80
C ARG A 23 -7.04 -14.94 16.76
N LEU A 24 -6.73 -13.67 16.48
CA LEU A 24 -5.34 -13.18 16.49
C LEU A 24 -4.74 -13.20 17.90
N THR A 25 -3.57 -13.83 18.02
CA THR A 25 -2.76 -13.79 19.24
C THR A 25 -2.24 -12.36 19.51
N PRO A 26 -1.90 -12.01 20.76
CA PRO A 26 -1.35 -10.68 21.08
C PRO A 26 -0.13 -10.31 20.23
N GLN A 27 0.76 -11.26 19.97
CA GLN A 27 1.96 -11.06 19.14
C GLN A 27 1.62 -10.77 17.68
N GLN A 28 0.60 -11.45 17.12
CA GLN A 28 0.12 -11.18 15.78
C GLN A 28 -0.57 -9.83 15.68
N ARG A 29 -1.27 -9.37 16.73
CA ARG A 29 -1.87 -8.03 16.77
C ARG A 29 -0.83 -6.93 16.72
N VAL A 30 0.24 -7.03 17.52
CA VAL A 30 1.35 -6.05 17.49
C VAL A 30 2.03 -6.05 16.11
N TYR A 31 2.28 -7.22 15.55
CA TYR A 31 2.82 -7.34 14.20
C TYR A 31 1.91 -6.70 13.15
N ASN A 32 0.61 -6.99 13.17
CA ASN A 32 -0.38 -6.40 12.26
C ASN A 32 -0.45 -4.89 12.44
N TYR A 33 -0.39 -4.38 13.67
CA TYR A 33 -0.35 -2.95 13.94
C TYR A 33 0.86 -2.27 13.29
N LYS A 34 2.07 -2.79 13.50
CA LYS A 34 3.30 -2.25 12.87
C LYS A 34 3.23 -2.32 11.34
N THR A 35 2.73 -3.44 10.82
CA THR A 35 2.56 -3.67 9.38
C THR A 35 1.55 -2.71 8.75
N ASN A 36 0.39 -2.52 9.40
CA ASN A 36 -0.64 -1.60 8.95
C ASN A 36 -0.16 -0.15 9.02
N ARG A 37 0.63 0.24 10.04
CA ARG A 37 1.25 1.57 10.07
C ARG A 37 2.14 1.83 8.86
N ALA A 38 2.95 0.85 8.45
CA ALA A 38 3.75 0.97 7.24
C ALA A 38 2.87 1.12 5.99
N ARG A 39 1.75 0.38 5.90
CA ARG A 39 0.78 0.52 4.80
C ARG A 39 0.12 1.89 4.75
N VAL A 40 -0.27 2.46 5.89
CA VAL A 40 -0.88 3.81 5.96
C VAL A 40 0.03 4.86 5.32
N VAL A 41 1.35 4.78 5.53
CA VAL A 41 2.31 5.69 4.88
C VAL A 41 2.25 5.57 3.36
N VAL A 42 2.23 4.34 2.84
CA VAL A 42 2.17 4.06 1.40
C VAL A 42 0.83 4.51 0.81
N GLU A 43 -0.28 4.21 1.48
CA GLU A 43 -1.63 4.62 1.07
C GLU A 43 -1.78 6.13 1.05
N ASN A 44 -1.24 6.84 2.04
CA ASN A 44 -1.21 8.30 2.07
C ASN A 44 -0.37 8.88 0.92
N ALA A 45 0.80 8.30 0.63
CA ALA A 45 1.64 8.74 -0.48
C ALA A 45 0.94 8.58 -1.84
N PHE A 46 0.35 7.41 -2.11
CA PHE A 46 -0.41 7.19 -3.34
C PHE A 46 -1.71 8.00 -3.38
N GLY A 47 -2.34 8.24 -2.24
CA GLY A 47 -3.49 9.13 -2.10
C GLY A 47 -3.15 10.54 -2.56
N ARG A 48 -2.08 11.12 -1.99
CA ARG A 48 -1.58 12.46 -2.36
C ARG A 48 -1.14 12.54 -3.82
N LEU A 49 -0.43 11.52 -4.32
CA LEU A 49 -0.03 11.43 -5.73
C LEU A 49 -1.23 11.51 -6.66
N LYS A 50 -2.26 10.68 -6.42
CA LYS A 50 -3.49 10.64 -7.22
C LYS A 50 -4.31 11.92 -7.10
N GLY A 51 -4.39 12.49 -5.89
CA GLY A 51 -5.07 13.75 -5.65
C GLY A 51 -4.44 14.91 -6.43
N ARG A 52 -3.12 15.09 -6.30
CA ARG A 52 -2.37 16.14 -7.01
C ARG A 52 -2.45 15.95 -8.53
N TRP A 53 -2.31 14.71 -9.01
CA TRP A 53 -2.36 14.38 -10.44
C TRP A 53 -3.64 13.65 -10.81
N ARG A 54 -4.76 14.39 -10.90
CA ARG A 54 -6.10 13.85 -11.21
C ARG A 54 -6.19 13.03 -12.51
N CYS A 55 -5.22 13.16 -13.43
CA CYS A 55 -5.13 12.31 -14.61
C CYS A 55 -4.93 10.82 -14.27
N LEU A 56 -4.45 10.49 -13.07
CA LEU A 56 -4.33 9.11 -12.57
C LEU A 56 -5.64 8.55 -12.00
N MET A 57 -6.64 9.40 -11.76
CA MET A 57 -7.92 9.02 -11.16
C MET A 57 -9.04 8.89 -12.19
N LYS A 58 -8.84 9.40 -13.39
CA LYS A 58 -9.80 9.36 -14.49
C LYS A 58 -9.38 8.28 -15.49
N ARG A 59 -10.32 7.88 -16.33
CA ARG A 59 -10.01 7.12 -17.53
C ARG A 59 -8.93 7.89 -18.32
N ASN A 60 -7.85 7.20 -18.64
CA ASN A 60 -6.74 7.78 -19.36
C ASN A 60 -6.93 7.55 -20.86
N ASP A 61 -7.14 8.61 -21.62
CA ASP A 61 -7.30 8.57 -23.08
C ASP A 61 -5.95 8.60 -23.83
N CYS A 62 -4.83 8.56 -23.10
CA CYS A 62 -3.52 8.43 -23.70
C CYS A 62 -3.33 7.05 -24.32
N ARG A 63 -2.50 6.99 -25.38
CA ARG A 63 -2.09 5.72 -25.96
C ARG A 63 -1.40 4.85 -24.92
N ILE A 64 -1.63 3.53 -24.97
CA ILE A 64 -1.12 2.56 -23.99
C ILE A 64 0.42 2.66 -23.86
N ASP A 65 1.13 2.96 -24.96
CA ASP A 65 2.58 3.13 -24.96
C ASP A 65 3.07 4.33 -24.12
N LYS A 66 2.20 5.30 -23.83
CA LYS A 66 2.53 6.50 -23.05
C LYS A 66 2.15 6.42 -21.58
N ILE A 67 1.30 5.46 -21.19
CA ILE A 67 0.80 5.34 -19.80
C ILE A 67 1.97 5.21 -18.81
N ARG A 68 2.97 4.38 -19.12
CA ARG A 68 4.15 4.19 -18.26
C ARG A 68 4.90 5.50 -18.04
N THR A 69 5.14 6.25 -19.11
CA THR A 69 5.83 7.55 -19.05
C THR A 69 5.02 8.57 -18.27
N GLN A 70 3.69 8.61 -18.45
CA GLN A 70 2.82 9.51 -17.71
C GLN A 70 2.82 9.22 -16.21
N VAL A 71 2.70 7.96 -15.81
CA VAL A 71 2.76 7.56 -14.39
C VAL A 71 4.13 7.93 -13.80
N ALA A 72 5.23 7.63 -14.51
CA ALA A 72 6.57 7.99 -14.06
C ALA A 72 6.74 9.51 -13.91
N ALA A 73 6.25 10.30 -14.87
CA ALA A 73 6.29 11.76 -14.80
C ALA A 73 5.50 12.28 -13.59
N CYS A 74 4.32 11.74 -13.31
CA CYS A 74 3.54 12.11 -12.12
C CYS A 74 4.30 11.82 -10.83
N CYS A 75 4.97 10.66 -10.72
CA CYS A 75 5.80 10.32 -9.56
C CYS A 75 6.98 11.28 -9.39
N VAL A 76 7.72 11.57 -10.47
CA VAL A 76 8.87 12.49 -10.44
C VAL A 76 8.44 13.89 -10.02
N LEU A 77 7.39 14.43 -10.65
CA LEU A 77 6.88 15.76 -10.33
C LEU A 77 6.30 15.81 -8.91
N HIS A 78 5.62 14.75 -8.46
CA HIS A 78 5.14 14.68 -7.08
C HIS A 78 6.28 14.73 -6.06
N ASN A 79 7.32 13.93 -6.27
CA ASN A 79 8.47 13.89 -5.37
C ASN A 79 9.20 15.24 -5.33
N LEU A 80 9.29 15.94 -6.47
CA LEU A 80 9.84 17.29 -6.53
C LEU A 80 9.02 18.29 -5.70
N CYS A 81 7.69 18.26 -5.82
CA CYS A 81 6.81 19.07 -4.99
C CYS A 81 6.99 18.77 -3.49
N GLU A 82 7.03 17.48 -3.10
CA GLU A 82 7.23 17.11 -1.70
C GLU A 82 8.62 17.54 -1.18
N SER A 83 9.68 17.42 -1.99
CA SER A 83 11.03 17.85 -1.59
C SER A 83 11.16 19.36 -1.44
N ASN A 84 10.37 20.12 -2.20
CA ASN A 84 10.34 21.57 -2.12
C ASN A 84 9.40 22.08 -1.01
N GLY A 85 8.67 21.19 -0.34
CA GLY A 85 7.68 21.57 0.67
C GLY A 85 6.44 22.24 0.07
N ASP A 86 6.13 21.98 -1.20
CA ASP A 86 4.94 22.52 -1.86
C ASP A 86 3.67 22.09 -1.10
N GLU A 87 2.80 23.06 -0.83
CA GLU A 87 1.56 22.82 -0.11
C GLU A 87 0.71 21.78 -0.85
N TYR A 88 0.16 20.84 -0.08
CA TYR A 88 -0.81 19.89 -0.58
C TYR A 88 -2.20 20.31 -0.11
N ARG A 89 -3.13 20.41 -1.05
CA ARG A 89 -4.51 20.79 -0.73
C ARG A 89 -5.33 19.55 -0.46
N ASP A 90 -5.86 19.42 0.74
CA ASP A 90 -6.65 18.25 1.16
C ASP A 90 -7.90 18.01 0.28
N GLU A 91 -8.43 19.08 -0.31
CA GLU A 91 -9.51 19.07 -1.30
C GLU A 91 -9.22 18.16 -2.51
N TRP A 92 -7.95 17.93 -2.84
CA TRP A 92 -7.56 17.10 -3.98
C TRP A 92 -7.80 15.61 -3.73
N THR A 93 -7.77 15.19 -2.47
CA THR A 93 -8.05 13.81 -2.03
C THR A 93 -9.48 13.59 -1.58
N ALA A 94 -10.27 14.66 -1.45
CA ALA A 94 -11.69 14.58 -1.10
C ALA A 94 -12.48 13.96 -2.27
N LEU A 95 -12.58 12.63 -2.27
CA LEU A 95 -13.44 11.87 -3.16
C LEU A 95 -14.34 10.93 -2.34
N PRO A 96 -15.60 10.73 -2.77
CA PRO A 96 -16.53 9.86 -2.07
C PRO A 96 -15.97 8.44 -2.07
N ALA A 97 -15.99 7.80 -0.89
CA ALA A 97 -15.46 6.47 -0.64
C ALA A 97 -15.93 5.48 -1.72
N THR A 98 -15.07 5.19 -2.70
CA THR A 98 -15.30 4.09 -3.63
C THR A 98 -14.56 2.91 -3.02
N GLN A 99 -15.34 1.96 -2.50
CA GLN A 99 -14.84 0.73 -1.91
C GLN A 99 -13.94 0.02 -2.91
N LEU A 100 -12.69 -0.23 -2.53
CA LEU A 100 -11.85 -1.19 -3.22
C LEU A 100 -12.37 -2.56 -2.78
N ASP A 101 -13.07 -3.23 -3.68
CA ASP A 101 -13.66 -4.54 -3.44
C ASP A 101 -12.59 -5.55 -2.99
N ASP A 102 -12.93 -6.33 -1.95
CA ASP A 102 -12.08 -7.39 -1.41
C ASP A 102 -11.79 -8.43 -2.50
N ALA A 103 -10.52 -8.51 -2.92
CA ALA A 103 -10.09 -9.53 -3.84
C ALA A 103 -10.12 -10.93 -3.18
N PRO A 104 -10.53 -11.98 -3.90
CA PRO A 104 -10.63 -13.33 -3.36
C PRO A 104 -9.26 -13.84 -2.89
N SER A 105 -9.22 -14.46 -1.70
CA SER A 105 -7.99 -14.99 -1.12
C SER A 105 -7.50 -16.22 -1.90
N ILE A 106 -6.36 -16.10 -2.59
CA ILE A 106 -5.69 -17.25 -3.23
C ILE A 106 -4.67 -17.85 -2.25
N GLY A 107 -4.74 -19.17 -2.06
CA GLY A 107 -4.11 -19.95 -0.98
C GLY A 107 -2.60 -19.72 -0.76
N GLU A 108 -2.15 -19.96 0.48
CA GLU A 108 -0.81 -19.63 0.98
C GLU A 108 0.31 -20.46 0.29
N ALA A 109 1.17 -19.82 -0.50
CA ALA A 109 2.31 -20.47 -1.15
C ALA A 109 3.63 -20.00 -0.52
N GLY A 110 3.99 -20.56 0.64
CA GLY A 110 5.34 -20.53 1.21
C GLY A 110 5.87 -19.14 1.61
N GLY A 111 5.75 -18.81 2.89
CA GLY A 111 6.40 -17.63 3.51
C GLY A 111 6.18 -17.50 5.03
N GLN A 112 5.58 -18.51 5.66
CA GLN A 112 5.23 -18.52 7.08
C GLN A 112 6.46 -18.38 7.97
N ASP A 113 7.58 -19.01 7.62
CA ASP A 113 8.80 -18.96 8.42
C ASP A 113 9.37 -17.56 8.50
N THR A 114 9.47 -16.87 7.35
CA THR A 114 9.92 -15.47 7.26
C THR A 114 9.00 -14.54 8.05
N ARG A 115 7.67 -14.68 7.88
CA ARG A 115 6.69 -13.89 8.64
C ARG A 115 6.78 -14.14 10.14
N THR A 116 7.00 -15.38 10.56
CA THR A 116 7.13 -15.75 11.98
C THR A 116 8.43 -15.21 12.58
N ALA A 117 9.55 -15.28 11.85
CA ALA A 117 10.82 -14.71 12.27
C ALA A 117 10.72 -13.19 12.46
N LEU A 118 10.05 -12.49 11.54
CA LEU A 118 9.81 -11.05 11.65
C LEU A 118 8.84 -10.71 12.77
N MET A 119 7.79 -11.50 12.97
CA MET A 119 6.90 -11.33 14.12
C MET A 119 7.67 -11.40 15.43
N ARG A 120 8.62 -12.34 15.58
CA ARG A 120 9.46 -12.42 16.79
C ARG A 120 10.35 -11.19 16.93
N HIS A 121 11.05 -10.78 15.88
CA HIS A 121 11.93 -9.61 15.91
C HIS A 121 11.18 -8.29 16.19
N LEU A 122 10.05 -8.09 15.54
CA LEU A 122 9.22 -6.90 15.73
C LEU A 122 8.50 -6.88 17.08
N ASN A 123 8.40 -7.99 17.80
CA ASN A 123 7.87 -8.01 19.16
C ASN A 123 8.94 -7.83 20.24
N SER A 124 10.24 -7.93 19.90
CA SER A 124 11.36 -7.73 20.82
C SER A 124 11.91 -6.30 20.86
N VAL A 125 11.46 -5.44 19.94
CA VAL A 125 11.83 -4.01 19.81
C VAL A 125 10.62 -3.14 20.10
#